data_AF-A0A7Y0H7I5-F1
#
_entry.id   AF-A0A7Y0H7I5-F1
#
_cell.length_a   1.000
_cell.length_b   1.000
_cell.length_c   1.000
_cell.angle_alpha   90.00
_cell.angle_beta   90.00
_cell.angle_gamma   90.00
#
_symmetry.space_group_name_H-M   'P 1'
#
loop_
_entity.id
_entity.type
_entity.pdbx_description
1 polymer ?
#
loop_
_entity_poly.entity_id
_entity_poly.type
_entity_poly.pdbx_seq_one_letter_code
_entity_poly.pdbx_strand_id
1 'polypeptide(L)' 'MEKLLYRVTETAQMLGLSRSKVYVLIQGGVLPSVRIDGSRRIKAEDLLAYVAALSSAA' A
#
# COMPACT_ATOMS: atom_id res chain seq x y z
N MET A 1 10.21 -14.12 -9.18
CA MET A 1 8.75 -14.08 -9.36
C MET A 1 8.23 -12.94 -8.49
N GLU A 2 7.55 -11.96 -9.07
CA GLU A 2 7.06 -10.79 -8.33
C GLU A 2 5.85 -11.15 -7.47
N LYS A 3 5.74 -10.53 -6.29
CA LYS A 3 4.69 -10.83 -5.33
C LYS A 3 3.45 -10.04 -5.68
N LEU A 4 2.31 -10.71 -5.91
CA LEU A 4 1.05 -10.04 -6.24
C LEU A 4 0.45 -9.26 -5.06
N LEU A 5 0.74 -9.70 -3.84
CA LEU A 5 0.15 -9.17 -2.60
C LEU A 5 1.22 -8.89 -1.55
N TYR A 6 1.34 -7.64 -1.13
CA TYR A 6 2.28 -7.20 -0.11
C TYR A 6 1.60 -7.07 1.25
N ARG A 7 2.35 -7.39 2.30
CA ARG A 7 1.99 -7.06 3.68
C ARG A 7 2.16 -5.55 3.90
N VAL A 8 1.51 -5.02 4.94
CA VAL A 8 1.67 -3.62 5.36
C VAL A 8 3.13 -3.27 5.65
N THR A 9 3.89 -4.20 6.25
CA THR A 9 5.32 -4.02 6.54
C THR A 9 6.17 -3.87 5.28
N GLU A 10 5.91 -4.71 4.28
CA GLU A 10 6.64 -4.67 2.99
C GLU A 10 6.29 -3.40 2.22
N THR A 11 5.00 -3.03 2.23
CA THR A 11 4.53 -1.78 1.62
C THR A 11 5.18 -0.56 2.26
N ALA A 12 5.30 -0.55 3.59
CA ALA A 12 5.97 0.51 4.33
C ALA A 12 7.44 0.65 3.91
N GLN A 13 8.16 -0.48 3.79
CA GLN A 13 9.55 -0.47 3.32
C GLN A 13 9.68 0.05 1.89
N MET A 14 8.82 -0.41 0.98
CA MET A 14 8.86 0.02 -0.43
C MET A 14 8.54 1.50 -0.61
N LEU A 15 7.62 2.05 0.18
CA LEU A 15 7.27 3.47 0.14
C LEU A 15 8.19 4.36 0.99
N GLY A 16 9.13 3.79 1.75
CA GLY A 16 9.95 4.54 2.70
C GLY A 16 9.15 5.17 3.86
N LEU A 17 8.05 4.54 4.27
CA LEU A 17 7.13 5.05 5.29
C LEU A 17 7.13 4.17 6.56
N SER A 18 6.59 4.72 7.66
CA SER A 18 6.29 3.91 8.84
C SER A 18 5.03 3.06 8.62
N ARG A 19 4.94 1.90 9.31
CA ARG A 19 3.73 1.05 9.28
C ARG A 19 2.47 1.82 9.65
N SER A 20 2.57 2.70 10.66
CA SER A 20 1.46 3.54 11.11
C SER A 20 0.98 4.47 10.00
N LYS A 21 1.88 5.08 9.23
CA LYS A 21 1.51 5.93 8.10
C LYS A 21 0.80 5.14 7.00
N VAL A 22 1.24 3.92 6.71
CA VAL A 22 0.54 3.04 5.75
C VAL A 22 -0.88 2.71 6.22
N TYR A 23 -1.08 2.43 7.52
CA TYR A 23 -2.42 2.24 8.06
C TYR A 23 -3.30 3.49 7.94
N VAL A 24 -2.75 4.69 8.13
CA VAL A 24 -3.48 5.95 7.89
C VAL A 24 -3.91 6.08 6.44
N LEU A 25 -3.03 5.77 5.47
CA LEU A 25 -3.39 5.80 4.04
C LEU A 25 -4.50 4.80 3.72
N ILE A 26 -4.45 3.61 4.31
CA ILE A 26 -5.47 2.58 4.15
C ILE A 26 -6.80 3.03 4.78
N GLN A 27 -6.77 3.56 6.01
CA GLN A 27 -7.97 4.03 6.70
C GLN A 27 -8.61 5.24 6.01
N GLY A 28 -7.79 6.11 5.42
CA GLY A 28 -8.25 7.24 4.62
C GLY A 28 -8.72 6.87 3.22
N GLY A 29 -8.68 5.58 2.83
CA GLY A 29 -9.09 5.12 1.50
C GLY A 29 -8.15 5.53 0.36
N VAL A 30 -6.99 6.11 0.67
CA VAL A 30 -6.00 6.58 -0.31
C VAL A 30 -5.21 5.40 -0.88
N LEU A 31 -4.92 4.40 -0.05
CA LEU A 31 -4.25 3.17 -0.46
C LEU A 31 -5.21 1.98 -0.31
N PRO A 32 -5.72 1.41 -1.41
CA PRO A 32 -6.58 0.25 -1.36
C PRO A 32 -5.90 -0.94 -0.67
N SER A 33 -6.69 -1.68 0.12
CA SER A 33 -6.21 -2.92 0.75
C SER A 33 -7.32 -3.97 0.76
N VAL A 34 -6.92 -5.22 0.60
CA VAL A 34 -7.81 -6.39 0.73
C VAL A 34 -7.54 -7.09 2.06
N ARG A 35 -8.59 -7.66 2.66
CA ARG A 35 -8.48 -8.48 3.87
C ARG A 35 -8.58 -9.95 3.49
N ILE A 36 -7.57 -10.74 3.84
CA ILE A 36 -7.51 -12.19 3.65
C ILE A 36 -7.19 -12.81 5.01
N ASP A 37 -8.07 -13.67 5.51
CA ASP A 37 -7.93 -14.38 6.80
C ASP A 37 -7.49 -13.46 7.95
N GLY A 38 -8.17 -12.32 8.09
CA GLY A 38 -7.88 -11.35 9.16
C GLY A 38 -6.68 -10.43 8.91
N SER A 39 -5.89 -10.68 7.88
CA SER A 39 -4.70 -9.90 7.54
C SER A 39 -4.92 -8.95 6.37
N ARG A 40 -4.39 -7.73 6.45
CA ARG A 40 -4.39 -6.79 5.30
C ARG A 40 -3.29 -7.11 4.30
N ARG A 41 -3.62 -7.00 3.02
CA ARG A 41 -2.71 -7.06 1.88
C ARG A 41 -2.94 -5.88 0.96
N ILE A 42 -1.88 -5.40 0.35
CA ILE A 42 -1.89 -4.37 -0.67
C ILE A 42 -1.53 -5.06 -1.98
N LYS A 43 -2.34 -4.89 -3.02
CA LYS A 43 -2.01 -5.48 -4.32
C LYS A 43 -0.84 -4.71 -4.95
N ALA A 44 -0.01 -5.41 -5.71
CA ALA A 44 1.07 -4.78 -6.46
C ALA A 44 0.55 -3.67 -7.39
N GLU A 45 -0.57 -3.92 -8.08
CA GLU A 45 -1.21 -2.96 -8.98
C GLU A 45 -1.66 -1.67 -8.27
N ASP A 46 -2.29 -1.80 -7.10
CA ASP A 46 -2.79 -0.66 -6.32
C ASP A 46 -1.64 0.19 -5.79
N LEU A 47 -0.54 -0.45 -5.39
CA LEU A 47 0.65 0.24 -4.92
C LEU A 47 1.32 1.04 -6.03
N LEU A 48 1.47 0.44 -7.22
CA LEU A 48 2.00 1.12 -8.40
C LEU A 48 1.11 2.28 -8.84
N ALA A 49 -0.21 2.07 -8.86
CA ALA A 49 -1.18 3.11 -9.18
C ALA A 49 -1.12 4.28 -8.19
N TYR A 50 -0.99 3.99 -6.89
CA TYR A 50 -0.81 5.01 -5.86
C TYR A 50 0.43 5.88 -6.15
N VAL A 51 1.59 5.27 -6.40
CA VAL A 51 2.83 6.01 -6.67
C VAL A 51 2.72 6.81 -7.96
N ALA A 52 2.14 6.24 -9.03
CA ALA A 52 1.92 6.93 -10.29
C ALA A 52 1.04 8.18 -10.11
N ALA A 53 0.01 8.10 -9.26
CA ALA A 53 -0.88 9.23 -8.97
C ALA A 53 -0.19 10.37 -8.20
N LEU A 54 0.91 10.11 -7.47
CA LEU A 54 1.66 11.16 -6.76
C LEU A 54 2.38 12.14 -7.71
N SER A 55 2.57 11.77 -8.98
CA SER A 55 3.30 12.57 -9.97
C SER A 55 2.65 13.92 -10.31
N SER A 56 1.46 14.22 -9.78
CA SER A 56 0.74 15.49 -10.03
C SER A 56 0.58 16.39 -8.80
N ALA A 57 1.11 16.01 -7.64
CA ALA A 57 1.09 16.85 -6.44
C ALA A 57 2.43 17.61 -6.33
N ALA A 58 2.56 18.70 -7.08
CA ALA A 58 3.61 19.71 -6.92
C ALA A 58 3.12 20.83 -6.01
#